data_AF-A0AAW2J6S7-F1
#
_entry.id   AF-A0AAW2J6S7-F1
#
_cell.length_a   1.000
_cell.length_b   1.000
_cell.length_c   1.000
_cell.angle_alpha   90.00
_cell.angle_beta   90.00
_cell.angle_gamma   90.00
#
_symmetry.space_group_name_H-M   'P 1'
#
loop_
_entity.id
_entity.type
_entity.pdbx_description
1 polymer ?
#
loop_
_entity_poly.entity_id
_entity_poly.type
_entity_poly.pdbx_seq_one_letter_code
_entity_poly.pdbx_strand_id
1 'polypeptide(L)'
;MVFLAETKCNSRKLELIKGTLNMFGLSVDAIGRSGGLALLWNKQVHVDLLSFSKSHIDARVKLTDEESYWRFTGFYGAADASQRSVSWNLLRHLSTVSNLPWLCASDFNAILSDTEKKAQIRHYPDISVIFEML
;
A
#
# COMPACT_ATOMS: atom_id res chain seq x y z
N MET A 1 11.92 0.53 -4.29
CA MET A 1 10.99 -0.10 -3.32
C MET A 1 9.84 -0.72 -4.11
N VAL A 2 9.28 -1.84 -3.65
CA VAL A 2 8.20 -2.57 -4.31
C VAL A 2 7.14 -2.94 -3.28
N PHE A 3 5.89 -2.59 -3.54
CA PHE A 3 4.74 -3.03 -2.75
C PHE A 3 3.93 -4.05 -3.56
N LEU A 4 3.51 -5.13 -2.90
CA LEU A 4 2.68 -6.18 -3.47
C LEU A 4 1.46 -6.38 -2.58
N ALA A 5 0.28 -6.32 -3.19
CA ALA A 5 -0.98 -6.74 -2.58
C ALA A 5 -1.41 -8.10 -3.12
N GLU A 6 -2.28 -8.81 -2.40
CA GLU A 6 -2.79 -10.14 -2.79
C GLU A 6 -1.67 -11.15 -3.08
N THR A 7 -0.62 -11.15 -2.25
CA THR A 7 0.51 -12.04 -2.46
C THR A 7 0.09 -13.50 -2.37
N LYS A 8 -0.96 -13.83 -1.61
CA LYS A 8 -1.42 -15.20 -1.31
C LYS A 8 -0.26 -16.08 -0.80
N CYS A 9 0.75 -15.44 -0.22
CA CYS A 9 1.99 -16.05 0.24
C CYS A 9 2.09 -15.89 1.75
N ASN A 10 2.74 -16.85 2.39
CA ASN A 10 3.20 -16.69 3.77
C ASN A 10 4.63 -16.14 3.81
N SER A 11 5.01 -15.66 4.97
CA SER A 11 6.34 -15.14 5.31
C SER A 11 7.49 -15.99 4.78
N ARG A 12 7.40 -17.33 4.83
CA ARG A 12 8.46 -18.23 4.33
C ARG A 12 8.77 -18.02 2.85
N LYS A 13 7.75 -17.82 2.02
CA LYS A 13 7.96 -17.58 0.58
C LYS A 13 8.56 -16.20 0.34
N LEU A 14 8.23 -15.20 1.16
CA LEU A 14 8.86 -13.89 1.07
C LEU A 14 10.34 -13.95 1.46
N GLU A 15 10.72 -14.72 2.47
CA GLU A 15 12.14 -14.89 2.85
C GLU A 15 12.99 -15.46 1.71
N LEU A 16 12.46 -16.42 0.95
CA LEU A 16 13.15 -16.94 -0.24
C LEU A 16 13.34 -15.83 -1.29
N ILE A 17 12.29 -15.05 -1.57
CA ILE A 17 12.33 -13.95 -2.53
C ILE A 17 13.34 -12.87 -2.11
N LYS A 18 13.39 -12.51 -0.82
CA LYS A 18 14.36 -11.56 -0.27
C LYS A 18 15.79 -12.00 -0.56
N GLY A 19 16.09 -13.28 -0.29
CA GLY A 19 17.41 -13.86 -0.56
C GLY A 19 17.77 -13.85 -2.05
N THR A 20 16.83 -14.26 -2.92
CA THR A 20 17.06 -14.28 -4.37
C THR A 20 17.26 -12.89 -4.96
N LEU A 21 16.52 -11.88 -4.50
CA LEU A 21 16.57 -10.52 -5.02
C LEU A 21 17.61 -9.63 -4.31
N ASN A 22 18.27 -10.13 -3.26
CA ASN A 22 19.13 -9.35 -2.37
C ASN A 22 18.41 -8.09 -1.84
N MET A 23 17.18 -8.26 -1.38
CA MET A 23 16.30 -7.20 -0.87
C MET A 23 15.92 -7.46 0.59
N PHE A 24 15.66 -6.38 1.31
CA PHE A 24 14.96 -6.41 2.58
C PHE A 24 13.45 -6.47 2.34
N GLY A 25 12.68 -6.80 3.38
CA GLY A 25 11.24 -6.70 3.28
C GLY A 25 10.44 -7.04 4.52
N LEU A 26 9.15 -6.75 4.43
CA LEU A 26 8.10 -7.06 5.39
C LEU A 26 6.98 -7.81 4.68
N SER A 27 6.45 -8.87 5.30
CA SER A 27 5.22 -9.55 4.87
C SER A 27 4.14 -9.40 5.92
N VAL A 28 2.91 -9.17 5.47
CA VAL A 28 1.70 -9.48 6.23
C VAL A 28 1.11 -10.75 5.63
N ASP A 29 0.98 -11.79 6.44
CA ASP A 29 0.55 -13.10 5.95
C ASP A 29 -0.90 -13.07 5.44
N ALA A 30 -1.14 -13.83 4.36
CA ALA A 30 -2.48 -14.12 3.87
C ALA A 30 -3.27 -14.98 4.87
N ILE A 31 -4.60 -14.87 4.86
CA ILE A 31 -5.47 -15.78 5.61
C ILE A 31 -6.12 -16.77 4.65
N GLY A 32 -5.74 -18.04 4.77
CA GLY A 32 -6.15 -19.07 3.83
C GLY A 32 -5.64 -18.76 2.43
N ARG A 33 -6.55 -18.45 1.50
CA ARG A 33 -6.25 -18.15 0.08
C ARG A 33 -6.45 -16.68 -0.29
N SER A 34 -6.67 -15.81 0.69
CA SER A 34 -7.05 -14.41 0.47
C SER A 34 -6.07 -13.45 1.14
N GLY A 35 -5.76 -12.37 0.44
CA GLY A 35 -4.94 -11.26 0.93
C GLY A 35 -3.46 -11.58 0.96
N GLY A 36 -2.80 -10.97 1.94
CA GLY A 36 -1.35 -10.96 2.08
C GLY A 36 -0.74 -9.74 1.41
N LEU A 37 0.13 -9.05 2.14
CA LEU A 37 0.82 -7.85 1.70
C LEU A 37 2.33 -8.09 1.78
N ALA A 38 3.08 -7.47 0.90
CA ALA A 38 4.53 -7.41 1.03
C ALA A 38 5.06 -6.02 0.66
N LEU A 39 6.02 -5.56 1.43
CA LEU A 39 6.84 -4.40 1.09
C LEU A 39 8.29 -4.88 1.00
N LEU A 40 8.93 -4.66 -0.15
CA LEU A 40 10.31 -5.04 -0.43
C LEU A 40 11.12 -3.78 -0.76
N TRP A 41 12.34 -3.69 -0.27
CA TRP A 41 13.23 -2.57 -0.57
C TRP A 41 14.68 -3.00 -0.61
N ASN A 42 15.52 -2.23 -1.29
CA ASN A 42 16.96 -2.51 -1.37
C ASN A 42 17.71 -1.71 -0.29
N LYS A 43 19.03 -1.91 -0.20
CA LYS A 43 19.88 -1.23 0.79
C LYS A 43 19.98 0.29 0.67
N GLN A 44 19.52 0.88 -0.43
CA GLN A 44 19.56 2.34 -0.66
C GLN A 44 18.30 3.03 -0.11
N VAL A 45 17.35 2.26 0.44
CA VAL A 45 16.10 2.78 0.99
C VAL A 45 16.04 2.39 2.46
N HIS A 46 15.96 3.40 3.32
CA HIS A 46 15.65 3.22 4.74
C HIS A 46 14.14 3.21 4.93
N VAL A 47 13.65 2.21 5.66
CA VAL A 47 12.22 2.00 5.91
C VAL A 47 12.01 1.78 7.39
N ASP A 48 11.28 2.71 8.02
CA ASP A 48 10.81 2.59 9.39
C ASP A 48 9.31 2.24 9.37
N LEU A 49 8.96 1.06 9.86
CA LEU A 49 7.57 0.63 9.93
C LEU A 49 6.80 1.47 10.97
N LEU A 50 5.73 2.15 10.55
CA LEU A 50 4.87 2.95 11.42
C LEU A 50 3.69 2.13 11.91
N SER A 51 2.98 1.46 11.00
CA SER A 51 1.87 0.57 11.33
C SER A 51 1.62 -0.44 10.21
N PHE A 52 0.95 -1.54 10.54
CA PHE A 52 0.47 -2.47 9.53
C PHE A 52 -0.78 -3.20 10.01
N SER A 53 -1.53 -3.73 9.06
CA SER A 53 -2.66 -4.62 9.29
C SER A 53 -2.82 -5.53 8.08
N LYS A 54 -3.88 -6.35 8.05
CA LYS A 54 -4.22 -7.18 6.88
C LYS A 54 -4.53 -6.35 5.62
N SER A 55 -4.93 -5.09 5.80
CA SER A 55 -5.32 -4.20 4.71
C SER A 55 -4.30 -3.10 4.44
N HIS A 56 -3.23 -2.95 5.24
CA HIS A 56 -2.24 -1.91 4.96
C HIS A 56 -0.85 -2.19 5.51
N ILE A 57 0.15 -1.56 4.90
CA ILE A 57 1.50 -1.34 5.44
C ILE A 57 1.75 0.16 5.34
N ASP A 58 2.11 0.78 6.45
CA ASP A 58 2.45 2.20 6.53
C ASP A 58 3.86 2.37 7.09
N ALA A 59 4.70 3.12 6.37
CA ALA A 59 6.11 3.27 6.68
C ALA A 59 6.62 4.67 6.39
N ARG A 60 7.57 5.11 7.21
CA ARG A 60 8.40 6.28 6.93
C ARG A 60 9.61 5.83 6.12
N VAL A 61 9.92 6.55 5.06
CA VAL A 61 10.91 6.17 4.04
C VAL A 61 11.88 7.31 3.79
N LYS A 62 13.16 6.99 3.61
CA LYS A 62 14.23 7.92 3.22
C LYS A 62 15.21 7.19 2.30
N LEU A 63 15.73 7.87 1.26
CA LEU A 63 16.86 7.35 0.50
C LEU A 63 18.16 7.54 1.28
N THR A 64 19.11 6.61 1.18
CA THR A 64 20.35 6.65 1.97
C THR A 64 21.11 7.98 1.85
N ASP A 65 21.09 8.59 0.67
CA ASP A 65 21.82 9.83 0.37
C ASP A 65 20.99 11.11 0.57
N GLU A 66 19.75 11.00 1.06
CA GLU A 66 18.84 12.12 1.30
C GLU A 66 18.56 12.32 2.78
N GLU A 67 18.35 13.55 3.25
CA GLU A 67 17.98 13.81 4.66
C GLU A 67 16.48 13.82 4.92
N SER A 68 15.68 14.05 3.88
CA SER A 68 14.24 14.19 4.02
C SER A 68 13.54 12.84 4.03
N TYR A 69 12.63 12.68 4.99
CA TYR A 69 11.71 11.55 5.03
C TYR A 69 10.43 11.87 4.25
N TRP A 70 9.91 10.86 3.59
CA TRP A 70 8.55 10.80 3.09
C TRP A 70 7.83 9.60 3.71
N ARG A 71 6.56 9.44 3.42
CA ARG A 71 5.73 8.38 3.98
C ARG A 71 5.09 7.58 2.86
N PHE A 72 5.15 6.27 2.98
CA PHE A 72 4.49 5.33 2.09
C PHE A 72 3.39 4.58 2.83
N THR A 73 2.19 4.56 2.27
CA THR A 73 1.14 3.61 2.67
C THR A 73 0.79 2.72 1.49
N GLY A 74 1.09 1.43 1.60
CA GLY A 74 0.54 0.41 0.71
C GLY A 74 -0.77 -0.10 1.29
N PHE A 75 -1.87 0.09 0.58
CA PHE A 75 -3.23 -0.23 1.04
C PHE A 75 -3.88 -1.27 0.14
N TYR A 76 -4.59 -2.23 0.72
CA TYR A 76 -5.45 -3.18 0.03
C TYR A 76 -6.87 -3.06 0.57
N GLY A 77 -7.74 -2.42 -0.20
CA GLY A 77 -9.12 -2.16 0.16
C GLY A 77 -9.98 -3.42 0.16
N ALA A 78 -11.02 -3.43 0.98
CA ALA A 78 -11.98 -4.53 0.97
C ALA A 78 -12.76 -4.54 -0.36
N ALA A 79 -12.82 -5.70 -1.02
CA ALA A 79 -13.63 -5.90 -2.23
C ALA A 79 -15.14 -5.76 -1.95
N ASP A 80 -15.56 -6.06 -0.72
CA ASP A 80 -16.94 -5.92 -0.27
C ASP A 80 -17.34 -4.44 -0.12
N ALA A 81 -18.42 -4.05 -0.81
CA ALA A 81 -18.99 -2.71 -0.76
C ALA A 81 -19.33 -2.27 0.67
N SER A 82 -19.74 -3.21 1.55
CA SER A 82 -20.07 -2.92 2.95
C SER A 82 -18.86 -2.44 3.77
N GLN A 83 -17.65 -2.84 3.36
CA GLN A 83 -16.39 -2.54 4.06
C GLN A 83 -15.59 -1.41 3.39
N ARG A 84 -16.08 -0.85 2.29
CA ARG A 84 -15.46 0.33 1.64
C ARG A 84 -15.43 1.53 2.57
N SER A 85 -16.49 1.77 3.33
CA SER A 85 -16.54 2.88 4.30
C SER A 85 -15.45 2.76 5.36
N VAL A 86 -15.17 1.54 5.83
CA VAL A 86 -14.09 1.25 6.78
C VAL A 86 -12.72 1.51 6.15
N SER A 87 -12.53 1.06 4.90
CA SER A 87 -11.31 1.29 4.11
C SER A 87 -11.02 2.79 3.95
N TRP A 88 -12.04 3.57 3.57
CA TRP A 88 -11.93 5.02 3.43
C TRP A 88 -11.73 5.74 4.77
N ASN A 89 -12.37 5.29 5.85
CA ASN A 89 -12.14 5.83 7.20
C ASN A 89 -10.70 5.63 7.64
N LEU A 90 -10.11 4.48 7.34
CA LEU A 90 -8.71 4.22 7.63
C LEU A 90 -7.80 5.17 6.84
N LEU A 91 -8.02 5.35 5.54
CA LEU A 91 -7.22 6.29 4.74
C LEU A 91 -7.35 7.74 5.24
N ARG A 92 -8.57 8.18 5.59
CA ARG A 92 -8.80 9.49 6.21
C ARG A 92 -8.13 9.64 7.56
N HIS A 93 -8.11 8.59 8.38
CA HIS A 93 -7.36 8.61 9.62
C HIS A 93 -5.86 8.73 9.33
N LEU A 94 -5.32 7.87 8.47
CA LEU A 94 -3.90 7.88 8.11
C LEU A 94 -3.46 9.22 7.50
N SER A 95 -4.32 9.94 6.77
CA SER A 95 -3.99 11.27 6.24
C SER A 95 -3.78 12.32 7.32
N THR A 96 -4.25 12.09 8.54
CA THR A 96 -4.14 13.04 9.67
C THR A 96 -3.00 12.72 10.64
N VAL A 97 -2.39 11.53 10.57
CA VAL A 97 -1.40 11.11 11.58
C VAL A 97 0.02 11.63 11.32
N SER A 98 0.28 12.27 10.18
CA SER A 98 1.60 12.77 9.82
C SER A 98 1.54 13.92 8.81
N ASN A 99 2.48 14.85 8.91
CA ASN A 99 2.68 15.95 7.96
C ASN A 99 3.78 15.66 6.92
N LEU A 100 4.33 14.44 6.87
CA LEU A 100 5.33 14.07 5.87
C LEU A 100 4.70 14.01 4.47
N PRO A 101 5.47 14.29 3.39
CA PRO A 101 5.03 14.01 2.03
C PRO A 101 4.56 12.56 1.92
N TRP A 102 3.33 12.34 1.45
CA TRP A 102 2.65 11.05 1.60
C TRP A 102 2.27 10.45 0.25
N LEU A 103 2.85 9.29 -0.04
CA LEU A 103 2.49 8.46 -1.19
C LEU A 103 1.64 7.28 -0.71
N CYS A 104 0.40 7.21 -1.19
CA CYS A 104 -0.51 6.10 -0.93
C CYS A 104 -0.68 5.26 -2.19
N ALA A 105 -0.22 4.01 -2.16
CA ALA A 105 -0.42 3.04 -3.24
C ALA A 105 -1.55 2.07 -2.86
N SER A 106 -2.50 1.84 -3.76
CA SER A 106 -3.54 0.85 -3.53
C SER A 106 -4.03 0.22 -4.82
N ASP A 107 -4.48 -1.04 -4.71
CA ASP A 107 -5.51 -1.59 -5.60
C ASP A 107 -6.85 -0.96 -5.19
N PHE A 108 -7.11 0.24 -5.68
CA PHE A 108 -8.44 0.83 -5.59
C PHE A 108 -9.34 0.15 -6.63
N ASN A 109 -9.69 -1.12 -6.42
CA ASN A 109 -10.68 -1.91 -7.17
C ASN A 109 -12.09 -1.24 -7.31
N ALA A 110 -12.21 0.06 -7.05
CA ALA A 110 -13.26 0.96 -7.47
C ALA A 110 -12.74 1.84 -8.62
N ILE A 111 -13.16 1.54 -9.84
CA ILE A 111 -13.11 2.39 -11.05
C ILE A 111 -13.01 3.87 -10.69
N LEU A 112 -11.85 4.50 -10.93
CA LEU A 112 -11.50 5.84 -10.44
C LEU A 112 -11.79 6.96 -11.46
N SER A 113 -12.28 6.65 -12.67
CA SER A 113 -12.65 7.66 -13.66
C SER A 113 -13.84 7.26 -14.54
N ASP A 114 -14.60 8.24 -15.03
CA ASP A 114 -15.70 8.01 -15.98
C ASP A 114 -15.23 7.45 -17.34
N THR A 115 -13.94 7.56 -17.65
CA THR A 115 -13.33 6.95 -18.84
C THR A 115 -13.10 5.44 -18.73
N GLU A 116 -12.91 4.90 -17.53
CA GLU A 116 -12.97 3.44 -17.28
C GLU A 116 -14.41 2.92 -17.31
N LYS A 117 -15.39 3.84 -17.15
CA LYS A 117 -16.80 3.58 -16.86
C LYS A 117 -17.70 3.53 -18.09
N LYS A 118 -17.19 3.04 -19.23
CA LYS A 118 -18.09 2.47 -20.27
C LYS A 118 -18.73 1.14 -19.83
N ALA A 119 -18.49 0.69 -18.60
CA ALA A 119 -19.33 -0.27 -17.90
C ALA A 119 -19.71 0.28 -16.50
N GLN A 120 -20.90 0.90 -16.40
CA GLN A 120 -21.72 1.11 -15.19
C GLN A 120 -21.24 2.09 -14.08
N ILE A 121 -21.69 3.36 -14.21
CA ILE A 121 -22.18 4.38 -13.24
C ILE A 121 -22.14 3.98 -11.73
N ARG A 122 -21.45 4.68 -10.80
CA ARG A 122 -21.86 5.91 -10.05
C ARG A 122 -20.68 6.69 -9.43
N HIS A 123 -20.81 8.02 -9.31
CA HIS A 123 -19.82 9.01 -8.83
C HIS A 123 -19.60 9.02 -7.29
N TYR A 124 -18.37 9.35 -6.86
CA TYR A 124 -18.06 10.02 -5.58
C TYR A 124 -16.86 10.98 -5.77
N PRO A 125 -16.91 12.24 -5.29
CA PRO A 125 -15.80 13.20 -5.40
C PRO A 125 -14.88 13.17 -4.16
N ASP A 126 -13.67 13.71 -4.35
CA ASP A 126 -12.73 14.19 -3.32
C ASP A 126 -11.74 13.22 -2.65
N ILE A 127 -10.99 12.44 -3.43
CA ILE A 127 -9.60 12.07 -3.08
C ILE A 127 -8.76 12.12 -4.35
N SER A 128 -7.83 13.09 -4.43
CA SER A 128 -6.77 13.09 -5.45
C SER A 128 -5.88 11.87 -5.20
N VAL A 129 -6.16 10.77 -5.90
CA VAL A 129 -5.23 9.64 -6.01
C VAL A 129 -4.07 10.15 -6.85
N ILE A 130 -2.99 10.57 -6.20
CA ILE A 130 -1.76 11.02 -6.88
C ILE A 130 -1.11 9.78 -7.48
N PHE A 131 -1.50 9.49 -8.73
CA PHE A 131 -0.64 8.83 -9.68
C PHE A 131 0.19 9.94 -10.33
N GLU A 132 1.39 10.17 -9.84
CA GLU A 132 2.49 10.63 -10.69
C GLU A 132 3.83 10.33 -10.00
N MET A 133 4.57 9.40 -10.60
CA MET A 133 6.02 9.42 -10.50
C MET A 133 6.51 10.36 -11.59
N LEU A 134 6.92 11.57 -11.18
CA LEU A 134 8.11 12.35 -11.59
C LEU A 134 7.93 13.79 -11.13
#